data_AF-A0A183INK3-F1
#
_entry.id   AF-A0A183INK3-F1
#
_cell.length_a   1.000
_cell.length_b   1.000
_cell.length_c   1.000
_cell.angle_alpha   90.00
_cell.angle_beta   90.00
_cell.angle_gamma   90.00
#
_symmetry.space_group_name_H-M   'P 1'
#
loop_
_entity.id
_entity.type
_entity.pdbx_description
1 polymer ?
#
loop_
_entity_poly.entity_id
_entity_poly.type
_entity_poly.pdbx_seq_one_letter_code
_entity_poly.pdbx_strand_id
1 'polypeptide(L)'
;MLNNSLPIGANTPGNPPLSISTRGGLDYMRKISCKYHRIRELYNRYKENVSGELIRLLGCGKQEQWLQVRSDIENFTDSWHALVLKCVSIISSRSHYANVLIASSSLIPAYAKLLLYGMASFFPLENVYSSVKIGKEASLQRILSRYGKKCTYVIVGDGRDDEIVAKQAKTFLQFPLWRVTVHSDLVALHHALELGHL
;
A
#
# COMPACT_ATOMS: atom_id res chain seq x y z
N MET A 1 -7.89 -46.93 65.50
CA MET A 1 -8.34 -45.71 64.81
C MET A 1 -7.12 -44.82 64.60
N LEU A 2 -6.90 -44.38 63.35
CA LEU A 2 -5.93 -43.38 62.84
C LEU A 2 -4.44 -43.78 62.86
N ASN A 3 -3.62 -43.66 61.81
CA ASN A 3 -3.79 -43.45 60.36
C ASN A 3 -2.46 -43.88 59.67
N ASN A 4 -2.52 -44.29 58.41
CA ASN A 4 -1.48 -44.97 57.62
C ASN A 4 -0.29 -44.11 57.14
N SER A 5 0.78 -44.83 56.81
CA SER A 5 2.15 -44.46 56.41
C SER A 5 2.37 -44.00 54.95
N LEU A 6 3.55 -43.37 54.73
CA LEU A 6 4.38 -43.19 53.49
C LEU A 6 4.19 -41.88 52.66
N PRO A 7 5.19 -41.44 51.85
CA PRO A 7 6.60 -41.16 52.16
C PRO A 7 7.14 -39.84 51.53
N ILE A 8 8.40 -39.51 51.81
CA ILE A 8 9.23 -38.46 51.20
C ILE A 8 9.66 -38.88 49.78
N GLY A 9 9.66 -37.96 48.80
CA GLY A 9 10.37 -38.18 47.52
C GLY A 9 10.03 -37.19 46.40
N ALA A 10 11.04 -36.45 45.96
CA ALA A 10 11.05 -35.43 44.91
C ALA A 10 10.23 -35.74 43.64
N ASN A 11 9.49 -34.75 43.15
CA ASN A 11 9.17 -34.60 41.73
C ASN A 11 9.21 -33.11 41.37
N THR A 12 10.27 -32.72 40.66
CA THR A 12 10.32 -31.49 39.87
C THR A 12 9.07 -31.39 39.00
N PRO A 13 8.31 -30.27 39.01
CA PRO A 13 7.35 -30.05 37.96
C PRO A 13 8.15 -29.71 36.71
N GLY A 14 8.30 -30.72 35.84
CA GLY A 14 8.71 -30.51 34.47
C GLY A 14 7.87 -29.37 33.89
N ASN A 15 8.57 -28.37 33.38
CA ASN A 15 7.98 -27.31 32.58
C ASN A 15 7.03 -27.96 31.55
N PRO A 16 5.74 -27.59 31.48
CA PRO A 16 4.85 -28.18 30.48
C PRO A 16 5.45 -27.89 29.11
N PRO A 17 5.44 -28.85 28.17
CA PRO A 17 5.94 -28.60 26.84
C PRO A 17 5.11 -27.49 26.22
N LEU A 18 5.74 -26.32 26.05
CA LEU A 18 5.23 -25.31 25.16
C LEU A 18 4.93 -26.00 23.83
N SER A 19 3.73 -25.75 23.31
CA SER A 19 3.52 -25.52 21.88
C SER A 19 3.40 -26.70 20.91
N ILE A 20 2.29 -27.43 20.95
CA ILE A 20 1.74 -28.01 19.70
C ILE A 20 0.91 -26.95 18.95
N SER A 21 0.11 -26.16 19.68
CA SER A 21 -0.69 -25.04 19.14
C SER A 21 0.18 -23.87 18.64
N THR A 22 1.30 -23.60 19.32
CA THR A 22 2.18 -22.47 18.97
C THR A 22 3.11 -22.80 17.79
N ARG A 23 3.43 -24.08 17.53
CA ARG A 23 4.23 -24.50 16.36
C ARG A 23 3.47 -24.29 15.04
N GLY A 24 2.18 -24.61 15.02
CA GLY A 24 1.30 -24.36 13.86
C GLY A 24 1.16 -22.88 13.53
N GLY A 25 1.07 -22.01 14.55
CA GLY A 25 1.07 -20.56 14.38
C GLY A 25 2.39 -20.03 13.81
N LEU A 26 3.53 -20.52 14.30
CA LEU A 26 4.85 -20.13 13.80
C LEU A 26 5.08 -20.55 12.35
N ASP A 27 4.71 -21.79 11.99
CA ASP A 27 4.84 -22.27 10.61
C ASP A 27 3.88 -21.55 9.66
N TYR A 28 2.68 -21.21 10.13
CA TYR A 28 1.77 -20.34 9.39
C TYR A 28 2.38 -18.95 9.16
N MET A 29 2.94 -18.31 10.20
CA MET A 29 3.59 -17.01 10.08
C MET A 29 4.80 -17.04 9.14
N ARG A 30 5.59 -18.12 9.17
CA ARG A 30 6.66 -18.36 8.19
C ARG A 30 6.11 -18.41 6.77
N LYS A 31 5.06 -19.21 6.52
CA LYS A 31 4.43 -19.30 5.19
C LYS A 31 3.88 -17.94 4.72
N ILE A 32 3.27 -17.16 5.61
CA ILE A 32 2.79 -15.81 5.30
C ILE A 32 3.96 -14.89 4.95
N SER A 33 5.02 -14.88 5.75
CA SER A 33 6.23 -14.10 5.47
C SER A 33 6.83 -14.45 4.11
N CYS A 34 6.99 -15.74 3.80
CA CYS A 34 7.48 -16.20 2.50
C CYS A 34 6.60 -15.72 1.33
N LYS A 35 5.26 -15.77 1.48
CA LYS A 35 4.33 -15.26 0.45
C LYS A 35 4.54 -13.77 0.21
N TYR A 36 4.58 -12.95 1.25
CA TYR A 36 4.78 -11.50 1.12
C TYR A 36 6.18 -11.14 0.63
N HIS A 37 7.20 -11.92 1.00
CA HIS A 37 8.55 -11.78 0.45
C HIS A 37 8.53 -12.01 -1.07
N ARG A 38 7.91 -13.11 -1.52
CA ARG A 38 7.77 -13.40 -2.95
C ARG A 38 7.00 -12.33 -3.70
N ILE A 39 5.94 -11.80 -3.10
CA ILE A 39 5.17 -10.68 -3.67
C ILE A 39 6.06 -9.44 -3.83
N ARG A 40 6.90 -9.12 -2.83
CA ARG A 40 7.84 -8.00 -2.91
C ARG A 40 8.86 -8.18 -4.04
N GLU A 41 9.41 -9.38 -4.20
CA GLU A 41 10.30 -9.70 -5.31
C GLU A 41 9.63 -9.49 -6.67
N LEU A 42 8.41 -10.01 -6.84
CA LEU A 42 7.66 -9.88 -8.09
C LEU A 42 7.32 -8.43 -8.40
N TYR A 43 6.88 -7.67 -7.39
CA TYR A 43 6.59 -6.24 -7.55
C TYR A 43 7.84 -5.49 -7.98
N ASN A 44 8.97 -5.68 -7.28
CA ASN A 44 10.22 -4.99 -7.60
C ASN A 44 10.80 -5.38 -8.96
N ARG A 45 10.60 -6.63 -9.39
CA ARG A 45 11.01 -7.10 -10.72
C ARG A 45 10.21 -6.44 -11.83
N TYR A 46 8.89 -6.33 -11.65
CA TYR A 46 7.99 -5.90 -12.73
C TYR A 46 7.60 -4.42 -12.68
N LYS A 47 7.98 -3.67 -11.65
CA LYS A 47 7.58 -2.25 -11.49
C LYS A 47 8.04 -1.34 -12.64
N GLU A 48 9.15 -1.65 -13.31
CA GLU A 48 9.72 -0.86 -14.42
C GLU A 48 9.26 -1.37 -15.80
N ASN A 49 9.04 -2.68 -15.93
CA ASN A 49 8.75 -3.35 -17.22
C ASN A 49 7.36 -4.00 -17.23
N VAL A 50 6.35 -3.24 -16.81
CA VAL A 50 4.95 -3.70 -16.74
C VAL A 50 4.44 -4.18 -18.12
N SER A 51 4.76 -3.45 -19.18
CA SER A 51 4.21 -3.65 -20.52
C SER A 51 4.79 -4.85 -21.28
N GLY A 52 5.92 -5.41 -20.83
CA GLY A 52 6.59 -6.53 -21.51
C GLY A 52 6.55 -7.82 -20.71
N GLU A 53 7.19 -7.83 -19.54
CA GLU A 53 7.43 -9.08 -18.80
C GLU A 53 6.25 -9.51 -17.93
N LEU A 54 5.56 -8.56 -17.29
CA LEU A 54 4.40 -8.89 -16.45
C LEU A 54 3.26 -9.45 -17.29
N ILE A 55 3.06 -8.93 -18.49
CA ILE A 55 1.98 -9.39 -19.36
C ILE A 55 2.33 -10.73 -20.03
N ARG A 56 3.62 -11.01 -20.28
CA ARG A 56 4.10 -12.37 -20.58
C ARG A 56 3.76 -13.36 -19.47
N LEU A 57 3.83 -12.94 -18.20
CA LEU A 57 3.40 -13.76 -17.05
C LEU A 57 1.88 -14.03 -17.05
N LEU A 58 1.06 -13.12 -17.58
CA LEU A 58 -0.40 -13.30 -17.69
C LEU A 58 -0.79 -14.32 -18.78
N GLY A 59 0.14 -14.66 -19.68
CA GLY A 59 0.00 -15.68 -20.73
C GLY A 59 0.23 -15.12 -22.13
N CYS A 60 0.95 -15.89 -22.96
CA CYS A 60 1.16 -15.57 -24.38
C CYS A 60 -0.20 -15.48 -25.09
N GLY A 61 -0.61 -14.29 -25.54
CA GLY A 61 -1.89 -14.01 -26.18
C GLY A 61 -2.79 -13.00 -25.44
N LYS A 62 -2.63 -12.82 -24.12
CA LYS A 62 -3.37 -11.77 -23.39
C LYS A 62 -2.77 -10.37 -23.54
N GLN A 63 -1.60 -10.28 -24.14
CA GLN A 63 -0.86 -9.02 -24.25
C GLN A 63 -1.54 -8.01 -25.15
N GLU A 64 -1.94 -8.44 -26.33
CA GLU A 64 -2.63 -7.58 -27.29
C GLU A 64 -3.98 -7.12 -26.74
N GLN A 65 -4.75 -8.03 -26.14
CA GLN A 65 -6.01 -7.70 -25.48
C GLN A 65 -5.83 -6.70 -24.34
N TRP A 66 -4.78 -6.87 -23.53
CA TRP A 66 -4.47 -5.93 -22.46
C TRP A 66 -4.08 -4.55 -22.98
N LEU A 67 -3.23 -4.49 -24.02
CA LEU A 67 -2.84 -3.23 -24.65
C LEU A 67 -4.06 -2.52 -25.27
N GLN A 68 -4.96 -3.27 -25.89
CA GLN A 68 -6.22 -2.76 -26.42
C GLN A 68 -7.08 -2.16 -25.29
N VAL A 69 -7.33 -2.91 -24.22
CA VAL A 69 -8.11 -2.42 -23.06
C VAL A 69 -7.47 -1.18 -22.46
N ARG A 70 -6.13 -1.11 -22.39
CA ARG A 70 -5.44 0.10 -21.91
C ARG A 70 -5.64 1.28 -22.84
N SER A 71 -5.53 1.08 -24.15
CA SER A 71 -5.81 2.12 -25.14
C SER A 71 -7.25 2.62 -25.03
N ASP A 72 -8.21 1.71 -24.88
CA ASP A 72 -9.63 2.04 -24.77
C ASP A 72 -9.92 2.82 -23.47
N ILE A 73 -9.28 2.44 -22.36
CA ILE A 73 -9.37 3.17 -21.09
C ILE A 73 -8.82 4.60 -21.25
N GLU A 74 -7.63 4.77 -21.83
CA GLU A 74 -7.08 6.13 -22.03
C GLU A 74 -7.98 6.98 -22.93
N ASN A 75 -8.52 6.40 -24.01
CA ASN A 75 -9.43 7.09 -24.91
C ASN A 75 -10.76 7.46 -24.23
N PHE A 76 -11.33 6.54 -23.45
CA PHE A 76 -12.61 6.76 -22.77
C PHE A 76 -12.49 7.74 -21.59
N THR A 77 -11.32 7.82 -20.97
CA THR A 77 -11.08 8.68 -19.80
C THR A 77 -10.41 10.00 -20.17
N ASP A 78 -10.38 10.38 -21.44
CA ASP A 78 -9.70 11.59 -21.94
C ASP A 78 -8.26 11.72 -21.42
N SER A 79 -7.51 10.61 -21.44
CA SER A 79 -6.13 10.54 -20.94
C SER A 79 -5.97 10.90 -19.45
N TRP A 80 -7.00 10.68 -18.63
CA TRP A 80 -6.95 10.90 -17.18
C TRP A 80 -5.73 10.20 -16.55
N HIS A 81 -5.53 8.93 -16.87
CA HIS A 81 -4.46 8.15 -16.29
C HIS A 81 -3.07 8.62 -16.76
N ALA A 82 -2.90 8.94 -18.05
CA ALA A 82 -1.69 9.58 -18.53
C ALA A 82 -1.37 10.89 -17.79
N LEU A 83 -2.38 11.70 -17.46
CA LEU A 83 -2.20 12.91 -16.67
C LEU A 83 -1.77 12.61 -15.22
N VAL A 84 -2.38 11.60 -14.57
CA VAL A 84 -1.93 11.14 -13.25
C VAL A 84 -0.45 10.70 -13.28
N LEU A 85 -0.05 9.93 -14.32
CA LEU A 85 1.34 9.51 -14.48
C LEU A 85 2.30 10.70 -14.57
N LYS A 86 1.93 11.76 -15.31
CA LYS A 86 2.74 12.99 -15.37
C LYS A 86 2.88 13.63 -13.99
N CYS A 87 1.79 13.82 -13.25
CA CYS A 87 1.83 14.39 -11.90
C CYS A 87 2.75 13.60 -10.96
N VAL A 88 2.54 12.28 -10.90
CA VAL A 88 3.29 11.38 -10.02
C VAL A 88 4.77 11.31 -10.43
N SER A 89 5.06 11.38 -11.74
CA SER A 89 6.43 11.45 -12.27
C SER A 89 7.15 12.73 -11.88
N ILE A 90 6.48 13.89 -11.94
CA ILE A 90 7.05 15.17 -11.48
C ILE A 90 7.43 15.06 -10.00
N ILE A 91 6.53 14.54 -9.16
CA ILE A 91 6.79 14.33 -7.73
C ILE A 91 7.98 13.40 -7.53
N SER A 92 8.03 12.27 -8.26
CA SER A 92 9.11 11.28 -8.13
C SER A 92 10.47 11.78 -8.62
N SER A 93 10.50 12.79 -9.49
CA SER A 93 11.75 13.39 -10.00
C SER A 93 12.42 14.34 -8.99
N ARG A 94 11.69 14.79 -7.96
CA ARG A 94 12.18 15.73 -6.95
C ARG A 94 12.76 14.98 -5.75
N SER A 95 13.97 15.36 -5.33
CA SER A 95 14.74 14.68 -4.26
C SER A 95 14.08 14.69 -2.87
N HIS A 96 13.22 15.67 -2.58
CA HIS A 96 12.61 15.86 -1.25
C HIS A 96 11.12 15.47 -1.19
N TYR A 97 10.62 14.83 -2.25
CA TYR A 97 9.22 14.47 -2.38
C TYR A 97 9.07 12.94 -2.35
N ALA A 98 7.92 12.47 -1.87
CA ALA A 98 7.61 11.06 -1.84
C ALA A 98 6.15 10.83 -2.22
N ASN A 99 5.92 9.91 -3.14
CA ASN A 99 4.60 9.40 -3.44
C ASN A 99 4.22 8.32 -2.42
N VAL A 100 3.04 8.47 -1.81
CA VAL A 100 2.48 7.54 -0.82
C VAL A 100 1.03 7.25 -1.21
N LEU A 101 0.67 5.96 -1.27
CA LEU A 101 -0.68 5.52 -1.62
C LEU A 101 -1.38 4.92 -0.39
N ILE A 102 -2.61 5.37 -0.13
CA ILE A 102 -3.52 4.71 0.81
C ILE A 102 -4.65 4.07 0.01
N ALA A 103 -4.58 2.76 -0.19
CA ALA A 103 -5.55 2.00 -0.96
C ALA A 103 -6.76 1.56 -0.10
N SER A 104 -7.96 1.78 -0.62
CA SER A 104 -9.22 1.25 -0.06
C SER A 104 -9.42 -0.26 -0.28
N SER A 105 -8.49 -0.92 -0.99
CA SER A 105 -8.47 -2.37 -1.20
C SER A 105 -7.36 -3.04 -0.37
N SER A 106 -7.42 -4.37 -0.23
CA SER A 106 -6.33 -5.14 0.37
C SER A 106 -5.00 -4.92 -0.40
N LEU A 107 -3.86 -5.11 0.26
CA LEU A 107 -2.54 -4.82 -0.31
C LEU A 107 -2.26 -5.59 -1.61
N ILE A 108 -2.60 -6.87 -1.68
CA ILE A 108 -2.30 -7.69 -2.86
C ILE A 108 -3.02 -7.18 -4.13
N PRO A 109 -4.35 -6.96 -4.12
CA PRO A 109 -5.02 -6.28 -5.23
C PRO A 109 -4.50 -4.86 -5.51
N ALA A 110 -4.06 -4.12 -4.49
CA ALA A 110 -3.49 -2.78 -4.69
C ALA A 110 -2.17 -2.84 -5.48
N TYR A 111 -1.26 -3.76 -5.13
CA TYR A 111 -0.03 -3.99 -5.88
C TYR A 111 -0.30 -4.45 -7.31
N ALA A 112 -1.26 -5.36 -7.50
CA ALA A 112 -1.66 -5.80 -8.83
C ALA A 112 -2.17 -4.63 -9.69
N LYS A 113 -3.01 -3.75 -9.12
CA LYS A 113 -3.48 -2.54 -9.81
C LYS A 113 -2.32 -1.61 -10.15
N LEU A 114 -1.44 -1.29 -9.20
CA LEU A 114 -0.27 -0.42 -9.47
C LEU A 114 0.60 -0.96 -10.60
N LEU A 115 0.82 -2.28 -10.62
CA LEU A 115 1.52 -2.95 -11.69
C LEU A 115 0.76 -2.82 -13.00
N LEU A 116 -0.49 -3.28 -13.08
CA LEU A 116 -1.29 -3.22 -14.31
C LEU A 116 -1.37 -1.80 -14.89
N TYR A 117 -1.66 -0.80 -14.06
CA TYR A 117 -1.72 0.59 -14.50
C TYR A 117 -0.34 1.24 -14.77
N GLY A 118 0.78 0.52 -14.66
CA GLY A 118 2.10 1.10 -14.96
C GLY A 118 2.56 2.16 -13.96
N MET A 119 1.97 2.20 -12.77
CA MET A 119 2.27 3.19 -11.72
C MET A 119 3.26 2.67 -10.68
N ALA A 120 3.56 1.37 -10.70
CA ALA A 120 4.33 0.69 -9.66
C ALA A 120 5.75 1.28 -9.45
N SER A 121 6.40 1.77 -10.50
CA SER A 121 7.72 2.41 -10.43
C SER A 121 7.73 3.64 -9.53
N PHE A 122 6.61 4.37 -9.46
CA PHE A 122 6.50 5.60 -8.68
C PHE A 122 6.06 5.39 -7.23
N PHE A 123 5.59 4.19 -6.88
CA PHE A 123 5.12 3.84 -5.54
C PHE A 123 5.95 2.69 -5.00
N PRO A 124 7.03 2.96 -4.24
CA PRO A 124 7.74 1.93 -3.49
C PRO A 124 6.77 1.14 -2.60
N LEU A 125 6.99 -0.15 -2.45
CA LEU A 125 6.05 -1.06 -1.78
C LEU A 125 5.81 -0.65 -0.31
N GLU A 126 6.85 -0.15 0.35
CA GLU A 126 6.79 0.45 1.68
C GLU A 126 5.88 1.68 1.79
N ASN A 127 5.62 2.38 0.67
CA ASN A 127 4.79 3.58 0.61
C ASN A 127 3.34 3.26 0.22
N VAL A 128 2.97 1.99 0.14
CA VAL A 128 1.61 1.55 -0.15
C VAL A 128 0.98 1.00 1.12
N TYR A 129 -0.07 1.67 1.56
CA TYR A 129 -0.83 1.35 2.77
C TYR A 129 -2.23 0.87 2.36
N SER A 130 -2.82 -0.03 3.15
CA SER A 130 -4.20 -0.50 2.94
C SER A 130 -5.07 -0.07 4.11
N SER A 131 -6.17 0.63 3.83
CA SER A 131 -7.11 1.09 4.83
C SER A 131 -8.17 0.05 5.20
N VAL A 132 -8.22 -1.11 4.52
CA VAL A 132 -9.28 -2.13 4.71
C VAL A 132 -9.44 -2.58 6.17
N LYS A 133 -8.32 -2.79 6.88
CA LYS A 133 -8.34 -3.31 8.26
C LYS A 133 -8.32 -2.25 9.34
N ILE A 134 -7.70 -1.10 9.08
CA ILE A 134 -7.38 -0.10 10.11
C ILE A 134 -7.97 1.28 9.82
N GLY A 135 -8.55 1.49 8.64
CA GLY A 135 -9.00 2.79 8.18
C GLY A 135 -7.89 3.69 7.61
N LYS A 136 -8.30 4.77 6.94
CA LYS A 136 -7.39 5.75 6.35
C LYS A 136 -6.70 6.61 7.42
N GLU A 137 -7.41 6.95 8.51
CA GLU A 137 -6.84 7.72 9.63
C GLU A 137 -5.65 7.00 10.29
N ALA A 138 -5.81 5.73 10.68
CA ALA A 138 -4.71 4.96 11.27
C ALA A 138 -3.56 4.74 10.27
N SER A 139 -3.87 4.64 8.97
CA SER A 139 -2.85 4.58 7.91
C SER A 139 -2.03 5.87 7.85
N LEU A 140 -2.68 7.04 7.94
CA LEU A 140 -2.00 8.33 8.04
C LEU A 140 -1.14 8.44 9.30
N GLN A 141 -1.63 8.01 10.46
CA GLN A 141 -0.82 8.03 11.68
C GLN A 141 0.46 7.20 11.55
N ARG A 142 0.42 6.07 10.83
CA ARG A 142 1.61 5.28 10.50
C ARG A 142 2.55 6.01 9.55
N ILE A 143 2.01 6.69 8.53
CA ILE A 143 2.80 7.52 7.61
C ILE A 143 3.51 8.63 8.39
N LEU A 144 2.80 9.32 9.28
CA LEU A 144 3.34 10.39 10.13
C LEU A 144 4.43 9.90 11.07
N SER A 145 4.23 8.72 11.65
CA SER A 145 5.22 8.10 12.53
C SER A 145 6.49 7.72 11.77
N ARG A 146 6.39 7.42 10.47
CA ARG A 146 7.50 7.03 9.62
C ARG A 146 8.28 8.22 9.05
N TYR A 147 7.58 9.22 8.52
CA TYR A 147 8.20 10.39 7.86
C TYR A 147 8.44 11.56 8.83
N GLY A 148 7.73 11.58 9.96
CA GLY A 148 7.86 12.61 10.99
C GLY A 148 6.96 13.83 10.75
N LYS A 149 6.77 14.64 11.79
CA LYS A 149 5.85 15.80 11.76
C LYS A 149 6.41 17.03 11.05
N LYS A 150 7.69 17.02 10.65
CA LYS A 150 8.36 18.15 9.98
C LYS A 150 8.13 18.18 8.47
N CYS A 151 7.60 17.10 7.89
CA CYS A 151 7.25 17.06 6.48
C CYS A 151 5.92 17.78 6.22
N THR A 152 5.80 18.38 5.04
CA THR A 152 4.52 18.87 4.52
C THR A 152 3.77 17.71 3.89
N TYR A 153 2.53 17.50 4.31
CA TYR A 153 1.66 16.44 3.78
C TYR A 153 0.53 17.05 2.97
N VAL A 154 0.43 16.67 1.69
CA VAL A 154 -0.69 17.03 0.83
C VAL A 154 -1.52 15.77 0.59
N ILE A 155 -2.78 15.80 0.97
CA ILE A 155 -3.72 14.70 0.70
C ILE A 155 -4.32 14.97 -0.68
N VAL A 156 -4.26 13.98 -1.58
CA VAL A 156 -4.91 14.04 -2.90
C VAL A 156 -5.92 12.91 -2.97
N GLY A 157 -7.18 13.23 -3.25
CA GLY A 157 -8.24 12.24 -3.27
C GLY A 157 -9.61 12.77 -3.70
N ASP A 158 -10.52 11.86 -3.99
CA ASP A 158 -11.86 12.11 -4.50
C ASP A 158 -12.96 11.75 -3.47
N GLY A 159 -12.63 10.94 -2.47
CA GLY A 159 -13.59 10.31 -1.57
C GLY A 159 -13.99 11.18 -0.38
N ARG A 160 -15.23 10.99 0.09
CA ARG A 160 -15.72 11.58 1.35
C ARG A 160 -14.85 11.18 2.54
N ASP A 161 -14.33 9.95 2.53
CA ASP A 161 -13.41 9.47 3.57
C ASP A 161 -12.11 10.29 3.59
N ASP A 162 -11.60 10.72 2.41
CA ASP A 162 -10.41 11.57 2.33
C ASP A 162 -10.68 12.95 2.90
N GLU A 163 -11.87 13.51 2.68
CA GLU A 163 -12.28 14.77 3.31
C GLU A 163 -12.38 14.68 4.83
N ILE A 164 -12.99 13.62 5.36
CA ILE A 164 -13.15 13.43 6.81
C ILE A 164 -11.76 13.32 7.45
N VAL A 165 -10.91 12.48 6.87
CA VAL A 165 -9.55 12.26 7.33
C VAL A 165 -8.72 13.54 7.20
N ALA A 166 -8.86 14.27 6.10
CA ALA A 166 -8.18 15.55 5.93
C ALA A 166 -8.69 16.60 6.92
N LYS A 167 -9.99 16.65 7.24
CA LYS A 167 -10.55 17.57 8.25
C LYS A 167 -10.05 17.24 9.65
N GLN A 168 -10.05 15.96 10.04
CA GLN A 168 -9.49 15.51 11.31
C GLN A 168 -7.99 15.83 11.37
N ALA A 169 -7.24 15.49 10.32
CA ALA A 169 -5.83 15.85 10.21
C ALA A 169 -5.64 17.37 10.18
N LYS A 170 -6.56 18.16 9.63
CA LYS A 170 -6.49 19.63 9.63
C LYS A 170 -6.64 20.19 11.04
N THR A 171 -7.51 19.61 11.86
CA THR A 171 -7.68 19.97 13.27
C THR A 171 -6.42 19.70 14.10
N PHE A 172 -5.69 18.61 13.83
CA PHE A 172 -4.51 18.23 14.62
C PHE A 172 -3.15 18.59 14.00
N LEU A 173 -3.06 18.74 12.68
CA LEU A 173 -1.81 18.74 11.89
C LEU A 173 -1.83 19.65 10.63
N GLN A 174 -2.96 20.28 10.27
CA GLN A 174 -3.12 21.21 9.13
C GLN A 174 -2.78 20.68 7.72
N PHE A 175 -3.20 19.46 7.35
CA PHE A 175 -2.90 18.95 6.00
C PHE A 175 -3.85 19.54 4.93
N PRO A 176 -3.32 20.21 3.87
CA PRO A 176 -4.12 20.59 2.73
C PRO A 176 -4.67 19.36 1.99
N LEU A 177 -5.92 19.46 1.56
CA LEU A 177 -6.58 18.48 0.70
C LEU A 177 -6.71 19.06 -0.71
N TRP A 178 -6.09 18.40 -1.67
CA TRP A 178 -6.37 18.58 -3.09
C TRP A 178 -7.47 17.61 -3.52
N ARG A 179 -8.68 18.14 -3.67
CA ARG A 179 -9.83 17.34 -4.09
C ARG A 179 -9.78 17.13 -5.60
N VAL A 180 -9.95 15.88 -6.04
CA VAL A 180 -10.04 15.53 -7.46
C VAL A 180 -11.41 14.94 -7.73
N THR A 181 -12.31 15.71 -8.33
CA THR A 181 -13.67 15.26 -8.68
C THR A 181 -13.91 15.22 -10.18
N VAL A 182 -13.29 16.13 -10.90
CA VAL A 182 -13.42 16.29 -12.34
C VAL A 182 -12.05 16.38 -12.99
N HIS A 183 -12.00 16.23 -14.31
CA HIS A 183 -10.73 16.19 -15.05
C HIS A 183 -9.92 17.48 -14.89
N SER A 184 -10.59 18.64 -14.82
CA SER A 184 -9.94 19.94 -14.60
C SER A 184 -9.18 20.04 -13.27
N ASP A 185 -9.63 19.34 -12.21
CA ASP A 185 -8.95 19.36 -10.91
C ASP A 185 -7.56 18.70 -11.00
N LEU A 186 -7.45 17.67 -11.84
CA LEU A 186 -6.20 16.97 -12.09
C LEU A 186 -5.27 17.79 -13.00
N VAL A 187 -5.83 18.53 -13.98
CA VAL A 187 -5.06 19.48 -14.80
C VAL A 187 -4.50 20.61 -13.93
N ALA A 188 -5.30 21.14 -13.01
CA ALA A 188 -4.85 22.14 -12.06
C ALA A 188 -3.76 21.59 -11.13
N LEU A 189 -3.87 20.32 -10.69
CA LEU A 189 -2.82 19.66 -9.90
C LEU A 189 -1.51 19.58 -10.69
N HIS A 190 -1.58 19.14 -11.95
CA HIS A 190 -0.42 19.05 -12.83
C HIS A 190 0.28 20.41 -12.96
N HIS A 191 -0.49 21.47 -13.23
CA HIS A 191 0.04 22.82 -13.37
C HIS A 191 0.67 23.35 -12.07
N ALA A 192 0.02 23.13 -10.93
CA ALA A 192 0.56 23.51 -9.62
C ALA A 192 1.87 22.77 -9.30
N LEU A 193 1.97 21.50 -9.68
CA LEU A 193 3.21 20.73 -9.58
C LEU A 193 4.28 21.31 -10.49
N GLU A 194 4.01 21.58 -11.77
CA GLU A 194 5.01 22.17 -12.69
C GLU A 194 5.58 23.50 -12.18
N LEU A 195 4.73 24.36 -11.62
CA LEU A 195 5.14 25.66 -11.08
C LEU A 195 5.84 25.59 -9.71
N GLY A 196 5.85 24.42 -9.06
CA GLY A 196 6.44 24.25 -7.72
C GLY A 196 5.62 24.91 -6.61
N HIS A 197 4.32 25.10 -6.82
CA HIS A 197 3.39 25.63 -5.81
C HIS A 197 2.97 24.58 -4.76
N LEU A 198 3.42 23.34 -4.92
CA LEU A 198 3.17 22.18 -4.05
C LEU A 198 4.47 21.49 -3.65
#